data_AF-A0A2L2Z3V5-F1
#
_entry.id   AF-A0A2L2Z3V5-F1
#
_cell.length_a   1.000
_cell.length_b   1.000
_cell.length_c   1.000
_cell.angle_alpha   90.00
_cell.angle_beta   90.00
_cell.angle_gamma   90.00
#
_symmetry.space_group_name_H-M   'P 1'
#
loop_
_entity.id
_entity.type
_entity.pdbx_description
1 polymer ?
#
loop_
_entity_poly.entity_id
_entity_poly.type
_entity_poly.pdbx_seq_one_letter_code
_entity_poly.pdbx_strand_id
1 'polypeptide(L)' 'ARLTGWTKGYKCSGVEGQDEVELLQEAEQKRGDIDVKEVAIINDTTGSLMSCAHKNR' A
#
# COMPACT_ATOMS: atom_id res chain seq x y z
N ALA A 1 -6.90 3.36 4.84
CA ALA A 1 -6.61 4.64 4.16
C ALA A 1 -7.30 4.61 2.81
N ARG A 2 -7.98 5.69 2.38
CA ARG A 2 -8.88 5.63 1.21
C ARG A 2 -8.25 6.31 0.00
N LEU A 3 -8.26 5.64 -1.15
CA LEU A 3 -7.78 6.24 -2.39
C LEU A 3 -8.70 7.39 -2.82
N THR A 4 -8.17 8.61 -2.94
CA THR A 4 -8.94 9.78 -3.37
C THR A 4 -8.93 9.98 -4.88
N GLY A 5 -7.90 9.51 -5.57
CA GLY A 5 -7.82 9.54 -7.03
C GLY A 5 -6.49 8.98 -7.53
N TRP A 6 -6.53 8.34 -8.70
CA TRP A 6 -5.30 7.85 -9.32
C TRP A 6 -4.44 8.98 -9.88
N THR A 7 -3.11 8.80 -9.84
CA THR A 7 -2.14 9.71 -10.46
C THR A 7 -1.20 8.92 -11.38
N LYS A 8 -0.27 9.62 -12.07
CA LYS A 8 0.80 9.01 -12.89
C LYS A 8 0.30 8.05 -14.01
N GLY A 9 -0.93 8.25 -14.49
CA GLY A 9 -1.51 7.47 -15.59
C GLY A 9 -2.12 6.12 -15.18
N TYR A 10 -2.15 5.80 -13.88
CA TYR A 10 -2.89 4.64 -13.39
C TYR A 10 -4.40 4.88 -13.49
N LYS A 11 -5.15 3.82 -13.78
CA LYS A 11 -6.62 3.85 -13.80
C LYS A 11 -7.17 2.46 -13.54
N CYS A 12 -7.36 2.13 -12.27
CA CYS A 12 -8.04 0.88 -11.88
C CYS A 12 -9.47 1.22 -11.43
N SER A 13 -10.45 0.72 -12.17
CA SER A 13 -11.87 0.86 -11.86
C SER A 13 -12.21 0.14 -10.55
N GLY A 14 -13.00 0.78 -9.68
CA GLY A 14 -13.47 0.19 -8.43
C GLY A 14 -12.53 0.34 -7.23
N VAL A 15 -11.40 1.04 -7.39
CA VAL A 15 -10.43 1.26 -6.31
C VAL A 15 -10.53 2.67 -5.71
N GLU A 16 -10.94 3.66 -6.51
CA GLU A 16 -11.17 5.02 -6.01
C GLU A 16 -12.31 5.00 -4.98
N GLY A 17 -12.05 5.54 -3.80
CA GLY A 17 -12.99 5.48 -2.69
C GLY A 17 -13.06 4.11 -1.99
N GLN A 18 -12.10 3.21 -2.16
CA GLN A 18 -11.99 2.01 -1.32
C GLN A 18 -10.81 2.14 -0.36
N ASP A 19 -10.85 1.38 0.73
CA ASP A 19 -9.67 1.26 1.60
C ASP A 19 -8.62 0.42 0.89
N GLU A 20 -7.45 1.01 0.66
CA GLU A 20 -6.35 0.38 -0.06
C GLU A 20 -5.81 -0.85 0.69
N VAL A 21 -5.91 -0.86 2.04
CA VAL A 21 -5.52 -1.98 2.92
C VAL A 21 -6.43 -3.19 2.66
N GLU A 22 -7.75 -2.97 2.69
CA GLU A 22 -8.73 -4.06 2.52
C GLU A 22 -8.61 -4.69 1.13
N LEU A 23 -8.39 -3.88 0.09
CA LEU A 23 -8.19 -4.38 -1.26
C LEU A 23 -6.94 -5.23 -1.42
N LEU A 24 -5.85 -4.89 -0.74
CA LEU A 24 -4.62 -5.66 -0.77
C LEU A 24 -4.79 -6.98 0.02
N GLN A 25 -5.41 -6.93 1.20
CA GLN A 25 -5.75 -8.13 1.97
C GLN A 25 -6.64 -9.09 1.21
N GLU A 26 -7.68 -8.60 0.52
CA GLU A 26 -8.52 -9.42 -0.34
C GLU A 26 -7.72 -10.06 -1.48
N ALA A 27 -6.78 -9.32 -2.07
CA ALA A 27 -5.94 -9.83 -3.15
C ALA A 27 -4.97 -10.92 -2.65
N GLU A 28 -4.40 -10.75 -1.46
CA GLU A 28 -3.56 -11.74 -0.79
C GLU A 28 -4.35 -13.01 -0.47
N GLN A 29 -5.55 -12.88 0.12
CA GLN A 29 -6.45 -14.02 0.40
C GLN A 29 -6.86 -14.76 -0.88
N LYS A 30 -7.14 -14.03 -1.97
CA LYS A 30 -7.45 -14.63 -3.28
C LYS A 30 -6.27 -15.42 -3.86
N ARG A 31 -5.03 -14.99 -3.59
CA ARG A 31 -3.82 -15.68 -4.05
C ARG A 31 -3.52 -16.92 -3.22
N GLY A 32 -3.71 -16.85 -1.90
CA GLY A 32 -3.69 -17.98 -0.97
C GLY A 32 -2.30 -18.60 -0.69
N ASP A 33 -1.24 -18.08 -1.32
CA ASP A 33 0.15 -18.50 -1.17
C ASP A 33 1.02 -17.48 -0.41
N ILE A 34 0.44 -16.36 0.02
CA ILE A 34 1.09 -15.27 0.75
C ILE A 34 0.41 -15.09 2.10
N ASP A 35 1.19 -15.15 3.18
CA ASP A 35 0.77 -14.78 4.53
C ASP A 35 1.59 -13.56 4.97
N VAL A 36 1.07 -12.37 4.69
CA VAL A 36 1.69 -11.09 5.07
C VAL A 36 0.71 -10.34 5.96
N LYS A 37 1.19 -9.93 7.13
CA LYS A 37 0.42 -9.06 8.02
C LYS A 37 0.67 -7.61 7.62
N GLU A 38 -0.30 -7.00 6.95
CA GLU A 38 -0.28 -5.56 6.69
C GLU A 38 -0.36 -4.77 8.01
N VAL A 39 0.70 -4.01 8.31
CA VAL A 39 0.82 -3.21 9.55
C VAL A 39 0.86 -1.71 9.29
N ALA A 40 1.23 -1.28 8.08
CA ALA A 40 1.25 0.13 7.71
C ALA A 40 1.24 0.32 6.18
N ILE A 41 0.51 1.34 5.72
CA ILE A 41 0.68 1.92 4.39
C ILE A 41 1.56 3.17 4.52
N ILE A 42 2.60 3.26 3.69
CA ILE A 42 3.60 4.32 3.75
C ILE A 42 3.81 4.86 2.33
N ASN A 43 4.01 6.18 2.18
CA ASN A 43 4.38 6.79 0.91
C ASN A 43 5.90 6.75 0.65
N ASP A 44 6.29 6.92 -0.61
CA ASP A 44 7.71 6.84 -1.03
C ASP A 44 8.64 7.82 -0.27
N THR A 45 8.16 9.02 0.04
CA THR A 45 8.95 10.04 0.75
C THR A 45 9.20 9.65 2.20
N THR A 46 8.18 9.17 2.91
CA THR A 46 8.31 8.67 4.29
C THR A 46 9.16 7.41 4.33
N GLY A 47 9.02 6.50 3.35
CA GLY A 47 9.89 5.34 3.22
C GLY A 47 11.37 5.72 3.03
N SER A 48 11.64 6.72 2.20
CA SER A 48 12.99 7.24 1.97
C SER A 48 13.59 7.88 3.23
N LEU A 49 12.79 8.65 3.98
CA LEU A 49 13.21 9.25 5.27
C LEU A 49 13.58 8.15 6.29
N MET A 50 12.74 7.12 6.42
CA MET A 50 12.99 6.00 7.33
C MET A 50 14.24 5.19 6.95
N SER A 51 14.49 5.00 5.65
CA SER A 51 15.69 4.31 5.15
C SER A 51 16.98 5.05 5.51
N CYS A 52 16.96 6.39 5.52
CA CYS A 52 18.11 7.20 5.94
C CYS A 52 18.28 7.21 7.47
N ALA A 53 17.19 7.17 8.25
CA ALA A 53 17.23 7.12 9.70
C ALA A 53 17.78 5.78 10.23
N HIS A 54 17.51 4.66 9.55
CA HIS A 54 17.96 3.33 9.97
C HIS A 54 19.44 3.03 9.67
N LYS A 55 20.10 3.84 8.83
CA LYS A 55 21.52 3.66 8.47
C LYS A 55 22.51 4.15 9.52
N ASN A 56 22.05 4.77 10.61
CA ASN A 56 22.90 5.15 11.74
C ASN A 56 22.85 4.08 12.84
N ARG A 57 23.51 2.95 12.61
CA ARG A 57 23.87 2.00 13.67
C ARG A 57 25.37 1.74 13.64
#